data_AF-A0A8T5M3U9-F1
#
_entry.id   AF-A0A8T5M3U9-F1
#
_cell.length_a   1.000
_cell.length_b   1.000
_cell.length_c   1.000
_cell.angle_alpha   90.00
_cell.angle_beta   90.00
_cell.angle_gamma   90.00
#
_symmetry.space_group_name_H-M   'P 1'
#
loop_
_entity.id
_entity.type
_entity.pdbx_description
1 polymer ?
#
loop_
_entity_poly.entity_id
_entity_poly.type
_entity_poly.pdbx_seq_one_letter_code
_entity_poly.pdbx_strand_id
1 'polypeptide(L)'
;MDFDLLFLAASKDQSTKGLIIRCLAAHNELTNVQLQSMIRKEFGKRISYQAIRQALMELLDEHVLAKNAKIYSIKPQWVLDLKDIVDTLDKSLKRQNIQIVDKTTTQIQLKNLYELGHFILFGLDYKYFDLKKKGGLLLQLNHLWIPFSDMHRRERLTSIFKENNPKVVVKSKSPADKILKKWYSTFGPVKLGARFQSVCEYIVHGDSVVEIFMDPGLKKKMDQVYGLKGIVSLDLFNQLSDMTYKEYGIQLVITRNAKIADQVRNQIEKQF
;
A
#
# COMPACT_ATOMS: atom_id res chain seq x y z
N MET A 1 -4.39 -8.73 -28.01
CA MET A 1 -4.21 -7.41 -27.36
C MET A 1 -4.97 -7.52 -26.05
N ASP A 2 -4.26 -7.67 -24.93
CA ASP A 2 -4.87 -8.07 -23.66
C ASP A 2 -5.67 -6.91 -23.06
N PHE A 3 -7.00 -6.99 -23.18
CA PHE A 3 -7.97 -6.06 -22.61
C PHE A 3 -7.96 -6.02 -21.07
N ASP A 4 -7.21 -6.93 -20.42
CA ASP A 4 -7.15 -7.12 -18.97
C ASP A 4 -6.56 -5.91 -18.21
N LEU A 5 -5.66 -5.15 -18.83
CA LEU A 5 -5.04 -3.96 -18.19
C LEU A 5 -6.01 -2.78 -18.08
N LEU A 6 -6.84 -2.56 -19.10
CA LEU A 6 -7.91 -1.55 -19.06
C LEU A 6 -8.96 -1.93 -18.02
N PHE A 7 -9.25 -3.24 -17.93
CA PHE A 7 -10.17 -3.79 -16.95
C PHE A 7 -9.64 -3.61 -15.52
N LEU A 8 -8.33 -3.78 -15.27
CA LEU A 8 -7.72 -3.59 -13.96
C LEU A 8 -7.82 -2.15 -13.46
N ALA A 9 -7.52 -1.16 -14.30
CA ALA A 9 -7.63 0.27 -13.94
C ALA A 9 -9.09 0.71 -13.69
N ALA A 10 -10.06 0.16 -14.45
CA ALA A 10 -11.47 0.49 -14.31
C ALA A 10 -12.26 -0.41 -13.33
N SER A 11 -11.70 -1.55 -12.91
CA SER A 11 -12.43 -2.61 -12.16
C SER A 11 -13.03 -2.15 -10.83
N LYS A 12 -12.43 -1.15 -10.18
CA LYS A 12 -12.88 -0.61 -8.89
C LYS A 12 -13.59 0.74 -8.99
N ASP A 13 -13.54 1.40 -10.14
CA ASP A 13 -14.21 2.69 -10.30
C ASP A 13 -15.71 2.47 -10.55
N GLN A 14 -16.52 2.97 -9.62
CA GLN A 14 -17.98 2.94 -9.66
C GLN A 14 -18.56 4.27 -10.15
N SER A 15 -17.71 5.21 -10.59
CA SER A 15 -18.14 6.45 -11.22
C SER A 15 -18.84 6.18 -12.56
N THR A 16 -19.69 7.11 -12.98
CA THR A 16 -20.35 7.03 -14.30
C THR A 16 -19.34 6.92 -15.44
N LYS A 17 -18.21 7.65 -15.37
CA LYS A 17 -17.14 7.60 -16.39
C LYS A 17 -16.49 6.23 -16.45
N GLY A 18 -16.11 5.67 -15.29
CA GLY A 18 -15.54 4.32 -15.20
C GLY A 18 -16.46 3.25 -15.77
N LEU A 19 -17.77 3.32 -15.48
CA LEU A 19 -18.76 2.37 -16.00
C LEU A 19 -18.94 2.49 -17.53
N ILE A 20 -18.92 3.71 -18.08
CA ILE A 20 -18.98 3.94 -19.54
C ILE A 20 -17.76 3.31 -20.23
N ILE A 21 -16.55 3.57 -19.72
CA ILE A 21 -15.31 3.00 -20.27
C ILE A 21 -15.37 1.47 -20.28
N ARG A 22 -15.89 0.85 -19.20
CA ARG A 22 -16.04 -0.61 -19.12
C ARG A 22 -17.01 -1.17 -20.16
N CYS A 23 -18.17 -0.54 -20.34
CA CYS A 23 -19.12 -0.96 -21.38
C CYS A 23 -18.50 -0.89 -22.78
N LEU A 24 -17.82 0.22 -23.09
CA LEU A 24 -17.17 0.43 -24.39
C LEU A 24 -15.97 -0.50 -24.59
N ALA A 25 -15.22 -0.82 -23.55
CA ALA A 25 -14.12 -1.79 -23.64
C ALA A 25 -14.62 -3.19 -23.98
N ALA A 26 -15.83 -3.56 -23.54
CA ALA A 26 -16.41 -4.88 -23.83
C ALA A 26 -17.13 -4.96 -25.18
N HIS A 27 -17.67 -3.83 -25.69
CA HIS A 27 -18.56 -3.83 -26.86
C HIS A 27 -18.09 -2.92 -28.01
N ASN A 28 -16.90 -2.32 -27.89
CA ASN A 28 -16.24 -1.36 -28.80
C ASN A 28 -17.01 -0.05 -29.06
N GLU A 29 -18.27 -0.13 -29.48
CA GLU A 29 -19.08 0.99 -29.98
C GLU A 29 -20.49 0.97 -29.40
N LEU A 30 -20.90 2.05 -28.74
CA LEU A 30 -22.23 2.15 -28.14
C LEU A 30 -22.85 3.53 -28.29
N THR A 31 -24.17 3.57 -28.43
CA THR A 31 -24.96 4.78 -28.28
C THR A 31 -25.24 5.09 -26.81
N ASN A 32 -25.65 6.32 -26.50
CA ASN A 32 -26.02 6.72 -25.13
C ASN A 32 -27.14 5.82 -24.54
N VAL A 33 -28.14 5.46 -25.34
CA VAL A 33 -29.24 4.57 -24.92
C VAL A 33 -28.73 3.16 -24.59
N GLN A 34 -27.83 2.64 -25.42
CA GLN A 34 -27.21 1.33 -25.17
C GLN A 34 -26.34 1.35 -23.91
N LEU A 35 -25.56 2.41 -23.69
CA LEU A 35 -24.76 2.59 -22.47
C LEU A 35 -25.64 2.57 -21.22
N GLN A 36 -26.75 3.31 -21.22
CA GLN A 36 -27.68 3.30 -20.09
C GLN A 36 -28.26 1.90 -19.82
N SER A 37 -28.67 1.20 -20.87
CA SER A 37 -29.20 -0.16 -20.78
C SER A 37 -28.15 -1.14 -20.22
N MET A 38 -26.92 -1.10 -20.75
CA MET A 38 -25.82 -1.96 -20.32
C MET A 38 -25.41 -1.68 -18.88
N ILE A 39 -25.26 -0.42 -18.49
CA ILE A 39 -24.89 -0.07 -17.12
C ILE A 39 -25.92 -0.60 -16.11
N ARG A 40 -27.20 -0.50 -16.45
CA ARG A 40 -28.27 -1.05 -15.61
C ARG A 40 -28.24 -2.58 -15.57
N LYS A 41 -28.03 -3.24 -16.71
CA LYS A 41 -28.06 -4.70 -16.83
C LYS A 41 -26.85 -5.38 -16.20
N GLU A 42 -25.65 -4.87 -16.47
CA GLU A 42 -24.38 -5.50 -16.07
C GLU A 42 -23.93 -5.09 -14.67
N PHE A 43 -24.19 -3.85 -14.25
CA PHE A 43 -23.71 -3.33 -12.97
C PHE A 43 -24.82 -3.07 -11.94
N GLY A 44 -26.10 -3.24 -12.31
CA GLY A 44 -27.23 -2.99 -11.42
C GLY A 44 -27.42 -1.52 -11.03
N LYS A 45 -26.71 -0.59 -11.69
CA LYS A 45 -26.74 0.85 -11.37
C LYS A 45 -27.77 1.57 -12.23
N ARG A 46 -28.66 2.33 -11.58
CA ARG A 46 -29.61 3.22 -12.27
C ARG A 46 -29.02 4.62 -12.34
N ILE A 47 -28.52 4.99 -13.52
CA ILE A 47 -27.95 6.32 -13.78
C ILE A 47 -28.89 7.09 -14.70
N SER A 48 -29.13 8.37 -14.39
CA SER A 48 -29.97 9.22 -15.23
C SER A 48 -29.32 9.43 -16.60
N TYR A 49 -30.15 9.61 -17.62
CA TYR A 49 -29.67 9.88 -18.98
C TYR A 49 -28.80 11.15 -19.05
N GLN A 50 -29.13 12.16 -18.24
CA GLN A 50 -28.37 13.40 -18.13
C GLN A 50 -26.97 13.17 -17.55
N ALA A 51 -26.84 12.35 -16.50
CA ALA A 51 -25.53 12.04 -15.91
C ALA A 51 -24.63 11.25 -16.88
N ILE A 52 -25.20 10.32 -17.66
CA ILE A 52 -24.45 9.62 -18.71
C ILE A 52 -24.02 10.61 -19.80
N ARG A 53 -24.92 11.49 -20.24
CA ARG A 53 -24.60 12.50 -21.25
C ARG A 53 -23.48 13.44 -20.79
N GLN A 54 -23.53 13.90 -19.54
CA GLN A 54 -22.47 14.74 -18.97
C GLN A 54 -21.13 14.00 -18.94
N ALA A 55 -21.12 12.77 -18.41
CA ALA A 55 -19.90 11.94 -18.36
C ALA A 55 -19.32 11.67 -19.76
N LEU A 56 -20.17 11.46 -20.77
CA LEU A 56 -19.73 11.31 -22.17
C LEU A 56 -19.08 12.58 -22.72
N MET A 57 -19.60 13.77 -22.38
CA MET A 57 -18.99 15.03 -22.81
C MET A 57 -17.63 15.23 -22.14
N GLU A 58 -17.53 15.01 -20.83
CA GLU A 58 -16.25 15.07 -20.11
C GLU A 58 -15.22 14.12 -20.71
N LEU A 59 -15.59 12.88 -21.02
CA LEU A 59 -14.69 11.91 -21.63
C LEU A 59 -14.29 12.25 -23.08
N LEU A 60 -15.13 12.99 -23.81
CA LEU A 60 -14.76 13.52 -25.13
C LEU A 60 -13.78 14.69 -25.00
N ASP A 61 -14.01 15.58 -24.03
CA ASP A 61 -13.16 16.73 -23.72
C ASP A 61 -11.78 16.26 -23.21
N GLU A 62 -11.74 15.20 -22.41
CA GLU A 62 -10.52 14.51 -21.95
C GLU A 62 -9.83 13.68 -23.04
N HIS A 63 -10.37 13.66 -24.27
CA HIS A 63 -9.88 12.88 -25.42
C HIS A 63 -9.78 11.37 -25.19
N VAL A 64 -10.55 10.84 -24.24
CA VAL A 64 -10.68 9.39 -23.95
C VAL A 64 -11.54 8.69 -25.00
N LEU A 65 -12.61 9.35 -25.44
CA LEU A 65 -13.56 8.81 -26.41
C LEU A 65 -13.46 9.49 -27.78
N ALA A 66 -13.92 8.78 -28.80
CA ALA A 66 -14.30 9.33 -30.09
C ALA A 66 -15.81 9.23 -30.28
N LYS A 67 -16.39 10.15 -31.05
CA LYS A 67 -17.81 10.16 -31.38
C LYS A 67 -18.01 10.22 -32.89
N ASN A 68 -18.72 9.25 -33.43
CA ASN A 68 -19.18 9.25 -34.82
C ASN A 68 -20.72 9.25 -34.83
N ALA A 69 -21.31 10.36 -35.25
CA ALA A 69 -22.76 10.62 -35.17
C ALA A 69 -23.34 10.41 -33.76
N LYS A 70 -23.98 9.27 -33.50
CA LYS A 70 -24.59 8.92 -32.20
C LYS A 70 -23.86 7.78 -31.48
N ILE A 71 -22.77 7.30 -32.05
CA ILE A 71 -21.97 6.17 -31.58
C ILE A 71 -20.71 6.72 -30.91
N TYR A 72 -20.39 6.15 -29.75
CA TYR A 72 -19.21 6.46 -28.97
C TYR A 72 -18.29 5.24 -28.95
N SER A 73 -16.98 5.47 -29.03
CA SER A 73 -15.95 4.43 -28.94
C SER A 73 -14.75 4.95 -28.16
N ILE A 74 -13.93 4.05 -27.62
CA ILE A 74 -12.66 4.41 -26.99
C ILE A 74 -11.69 4.84 -28.10
N LYS A 75 -11.01 5.98 -27.91
CA LYS A 75 -10.03 6.47 -28.87
C LYS A 75 -8.80 5.53 -28.86
N PRO A 76 -8.38 4.93 -29.99
CA PRO A 76 -7.23 4.02 -30.02
C PRO A 76 -5.95 4.66 -29.47
N GLN A 77 -5.73 5.94 -29.74
CA GLN A 77 -4.57 6.68 -29.23
C GLN A 77 -4.52 6.70 -27.70
N TRP A 78 -5.67 6.89 -27.03
CA TRP A 78 -5.72 6.89 -25.57
C TRP A 78 -5.31 5.54 -24.97
N VAL A 79 -5.66 4.44 -25.64
CA VAL A 79 -5.22 3.08 -25.23
C VAL A 79 -3.70 2.92 -25.37
N LEU A 80 -3.10 3.47 -26.42
CA LEU A 80 -1.65 3.47 -26.61
C LEU A 80 -0.95 4.33 -25.55
N ASP A 81 -1.46 5.53 -25.29
CA ASP A 81 -0.90 6.43 -24.27
C ASP A 81 -0.97 5.79 -22.86
N LEU A 82 -2.10 5.15 -22.55
CA LEU A 82 -2.25 4.37 -21.31
C LEU A 82 -1.25 3.22 -21.24
N LYS A 83 -1.04 2.51 -22.35
CA LYS A 83 -0.06 1.43 -22.40
C LYS A 83 1.34 1.95 -22.15
N ASP A 84 1.74 3.08 -22.73
CA ASP A 84 3.06 3.68 -22.50
C ASP A 84 3.24 4.13 -21.04
N ILE A 85 2.19 4.67 -20.41
CA ILE A 85 2.19 4.99 -18.98
C ILE A 85 2.37 3.71 -18.15
N VAL A 86 1.59 2.66 -18.44
CA VAL A 86 1.69 1.37 -17.74
C VAL A 86 3.04 0.72 -17.96
N ASP A 87 3.60 0.73 -19.18
CA ASP A 87 4.90 0.17 -19.50
C ASP A 87 6.03 0.97 -18.83
N THR A 88 5.88 2.29 -18.73
CA THR A 88 6.82 3.15 -18.00
C THR A 88 6.74 2.90 -16.50
N LEU A 89 5.53 2.74 -15.95
CA LEU A 89 5.30 2.33 -14.58
C LEU A 89 5.87 0.94 -14.33
N ASP A 90 5.63 -0.03 -15.19
CA ASP A 90 6.14 -1.40 -15.09
C ASP A 90 7.67 -1.43 -15.19
N LYS A 91 8.28 -0.67 -16.10
CA LYS A 91 9.75 -0.51 -16.15
C LYS A 91 10.29 0.17 -14.89
N SER A 92 9.58 1.15 -14.35
CA SER A 92 9.94 1.80 -13.08
C SER A 92 9.82 0.84 -11.89
N LEU A 93 8.75 0.04 -11.85
CA LEU A 93 8.49 -0.97 -10.82
C LEU A 93 9.43 -2.17 -10.94
N LYS A 94 9.81 -2.57 -12.15
CA LYS A 94 10.84 -3.59 -12.41
C LYS A 94 12.23 -3.10 -12.04
N ARG A 95 12.52 -1.81 -12.22
CA ARG A 95 13.72 -1.17 -11.62
C ARG A 95 13.65 -1.16 -10.08
N GLN A 96 12.45 -1.26 -9.50
CA GLN A 96 12.23 -1.41 -8.07
C GLN A 96 12.17 -2.88 -7.61
N ASN A 97 12.98 -3.82 -8.13
CA ASN A 97 13.20 -5.15 -7.52
C ASN A 97 11.96 -5.87 -6.92
N ILE A 98 10.78 -5.75 -7.55
CA ILE A 98 9.57 -6.46 -7.16
C ILE A 98 9.57 -7.80 -7.89
N GLN A 99 9.56 -8.89 -7.15
CA GLN A 99 9.49 -10.25 -7.68
C GLN A 99 8.20 -10.92 -7.18
N ILE A 100 7.30 -11.24 -8.10
CA ILE A 100 6.12 -12.07 -7.81
C ILE A 100 6.58 -13.52 -7.79
N VAL A 101 6.58 -14.16 -6.62
CA VAL A 101 7.02 -15.55 -6.46
C VAL A 101 5.88 -16.51 -6.83
N ASP A 102 4.68 -16.20 -6.37
CA ASP A 102 3.46 -16.94 -6.69
C ASP A 102 2.22 -16.01 -6.59
N LYS A 103 1.00 -16.57 -6.76
CA LYS A 103 -0.26 -15.80 -6.70
C LYS A 103 -0.54 -15.11 -5.36
N THR A 104 0.10 -15.57 -4.29
CA THR A 104 -0.08 -15.14 -2.91
C THR A 104 1.15 -14.46 -2.31
N THR A 105 2.34 -14.68 -2.89
CA THR A 105 3.62 -14.23 -2.33
C THR A 105 4.31 -13.23 -3.26
N THR A 106 4.64 -12.06 -2.72
CA THR A 106 5.40 -11.01 -3.41
C THR A 106 6.65 -10.67 -2.60
N GLN A 107 7.81 -10.66 -3.27
CA GLN A 107 9.06 -10.19 -2.70
C GLN A 107 9.41 -8.81 -3.24
N ILE A 108 9.95 -7.94 -2.40
CA ILE A 108 10.32 -6.57 -2.77
C ILE A 108 11.65 -6.24 -2.12
N GLN A 109 12.63 -5.78 -2.90
CA GLN A 109 13.86 -5.23 -2.35
C GLN A 109 13.75 -3.71 -2.25
N LEU A 110 13.92 -3.20 -1.04
CA LEU A 110 13.99 -1.79 -0.73
C LEU A 110 15.42 -1.42 -0.35
N LYS A 111 15.79 -0.18 -0.64
CA LYS A 111 17.17 0.29 -0.48
C LYS A 111 17.48 0.76 0.93
N ASN A 112 16.50 1.26 1.67
CA ASN A 112 16.74 1.87 2.98
C ASN A 112 15.44 1.94 3.80
N LEU A 113 15.58 2.40 5.04
CA LEU A 113 14.47 2.51 5.99
C LEU A 113 13.44 3.56 5.57
N TYR A 114 13.86 4.61 4.84
CA TYR A 114 12.94 5.60 4.27
C TYR A 114 11.99 4.98 3.25
N GLU A 115 12.51 4.20 2.29
CA GLU A 115 11.69 3.49 1.30
C GLU A 115 10.77 2.48 1.99
N LEU A 116 11.26 1.77 3.02
CA LEU A 116 10.45 0.88 3.83
C LEU A 116 9.26 1.61 4.47
N GLY A 117 9.51 2.72 5.18
CA GLY A 117 8.46 3.49 5.82
C GLY A 117 7.43 4.01 4.81
N HIS A 118 7.88 4.48 3.65
CA HIS A 118 7.00 4.92 2.58
C HIS A 118 6.15 3.78 2.00
N PHE A 119 6.76 2.62 1.78
CA PHE A 119 6.07 1.44 1.25
C PHE A 119 5.00 0.92 2.22
N ILE A 120 5.31 0.81 3.52
CA ILE A 120 4.34 0.37 4.54
C ILE A 120 3.18 1.36 4.65
N LEU A 121 3.44 2.67 4.67
CA LEU A 121 2.40 3.70 4.68
C LEU A 121 1.48 3.57 3.46
N PHE A 122 2.08 3.48 2.27
CA PHE A 122 1.33 3.28 1.04
C PHE A 122 0.48 2.00 1.10
N GLY A 123 1.07 0.90 1.56
CA GLY A 123 0.37 -0.38 1.60
C GLY A 123 -0.82 -0.40 2.57
N LEU A 124 -0.73 0.35 3.67
CA LEU A 124 -1.83 0.53 4.62
C LEU A 124 -2.91 1.49 4.09
N ASP A 125 -2.53 2.64 3.55
CA ASP A 125 -3.47 3.66 3.04
C ASP A 125 -4.30 3.14 1.86
N TYR A 126 -3.64 2.47 0.91
CA TYR A 126 -4.31 1.97 -0.30
C TYR A 126 -4.87 0.55 -0.13
N LYS A 127 -4.91 0.04 1.11
CA LYS A 127 -5.42 -1.30 1.44
C LYS A 127 -4.76 -2.40 0.60
N TYR A 128 -3.47 -2.24 0.30
CA TYR A 128 -2.69 -3.22 -0.46
C TYR A 128 -2.48 -4.53 0.34
N PHE A 129 -2.42 -4.41 1.67
CA PHE A 129 -2.32 -5.54 2.59
C PHE A 129 -3.69 -6.11 2.99
N ASP A 130 -4.79 -5.37 2.79
CA ASP A 130 -6.08 -5.77 3.35
C ASP A 130 -7.10 -6.16 2.28
N LEU A 131 -7.46 -7.45 2.24
CA LEU A 131 -8.58 -7.95 1.45
C LEU A 131 -9.85 -8.21 2.30
N LYS A 132 -9.74 -8.27 3.63
CA LYS A 132 -10.82 -8.47 4.60
C LYS A 132 -10.33 -7.96 5.97
N LYS A 133 -10.92 -6.88 6.51
CA LYS A 133 -10.59 -6.20 7.79
C LYS A 133 -10.70 -7.11 9.04
N LYS A 134 -9.92 -8.19 9.11
CA LYS A 134 -9.92 -9.17 10.20
C LYS A 134 -8.75 -8.94 11.15
N GLY A 135 -9.03 -8.86 12.44
CA GLY A 135 -8.02 -8.98 13.50
C GLY A 135 -7.11 -7.77 13.77
N GLY A 136 -7.44 -6.58 13.22
CA GLY A 136 -6.68 -5.35 13.45
C GLY A 136 -5.27 -5.35 12.85
N LEU A 137 -4.50 -4.31 13.15
CA LEU A 137 -3.10 -4.18 12.74
C LEU A 137 -2.18 -4.71 13.85
N LEU A 138 -1.29 -5.65 13.54
CA LEU A 138 -0.34 -6.21 14.50
C LEU A 138 1.08 -6.00 14.02
N LEU A 139 1.97 -5.59 14.92
CA LEU A 139 3.37 -5.34 14.62
C LEU A 139 4.25 -6.12 15.62
N GLN A 140 5.24 -6.85 15.10
CA GLN A 140 6.32 -7.44 15.89
C GLN A 140 7.65 -6.92 15.36
N LEU A 141 8.29 -6.03 16.11
CA LEU A 141 9.46 -5.27 15.67
C LEU A 141 10.67 -5.50 16.60
N ASN A 142 11.89 -5.34 16.10
CA ASN A 142 13.06 -5.28 16.97
C ASN A 142 13.13 -3.93 17.68
N HIS A 143 12.90 -2.84 16.94
CA HIS A 143 12.83 -1.46 17.41
C HIS A 143 11.60 -0.74 16.84
N LEU A 144 11.14 0.32 17.51
CA LEU A 144 10.13 1.22 16.95
C LEU A 144 10.79 2.21 15.98
N TRP A 145 10.46 2.19 14.68
CA TRP A 145 11.18 3.03 13.69
C TRP A 145 10.28 3.85 12.76
N ILE A 146 8.97 3.61 12.74
CA ILE A 146 8.05 4.31 11.83
C ILE A 146 7.87 5.83 12.12
N PRO A 147 8.05 6.41 13.34
CA PRO A 147 7.66 7.81 13.58
C PRO A 147 8.68 8.87 13.12
N PHE A 148 9.79 8.49 12.48
CA PHE A 148 10.80 9.45 11.99
C PHE A 148 10.44 10.14 10.67
N SER A 149 9.18 10.08 10.25
CA SER A 149 8.72 10.71 9.02
C SER A 149 8.47 12.22 9.18
N ASP A 150 8.39 12.93 8.07
CA ASP A 150 7.92 14.32 8.03
C ASP A 150 6.50 14.45 8.61
N MET A 151 6.09 15.69 8.91
CA MET A 151 4.82 15.99 9.58
C MET A 151 3.61 15.39 8.85
N HIS A 152 3.54 15.50 7.53
CA HIS A 152 2.42 14.97 6.74
C HIS A 152 2.33 13.45 6.82
N ARG A 153 3.48 12.76 6.75
CA ARG A 153 3.51 11.30 6.92
C ARG A 153 3.12 10.86 8.33
N ARG A 154 3.50 11.62 9.36
CA ARG A 154 3.07 11.32 10.75
C ARG A 154 1.56 11.49 10.92
N GLU A 155 0.96 12.49 10.30
CA GLU A 155 -0.49 12.69 10.30
C GLU A 155 -1.21 11.54 9.60
N ARG A 156 -0.72 11.11 8.42
CA ARG A 156 -1.24 9.93 7.73
C ARG A 156 -1.15 8.67 8.59
N LEU A 157 0.03 8.41 9.16
CA LEU A 157 0.23 7.27 10.06
C LEU A 157 -0.71 7.30 11.27
N THR A 158 -0.93 8.49 11.85
CA THR A 158 -1.85 8.71 12.95
C THR A 158 -3.28 8.30 12.58
N SER A 159 -3.75 8.70 11.39
CA SER A 159 -5.08 8.31 10.89
C SER A 159 -5.20 6.80 10.70
N ILE A 160 -4.22 6.18 10.04
CA ILE A 160 -4.17 4.72 9.84
C ILE A 160 -4.22 3.99 11.19
N PHE A 161 -3.41 4.42 12.16
CA PHE A 161 -3.34 3.76 13.46
C PHE A 161 -4.62 3.92 14.27
N LYS A 162 -5.27 5.09 14.23
CA LYS A 162 -6.59 5.28 14.85
C LYS A 162 -7.65 4.35 14.25
N GLU A 163 -7.63 4.16 12.94
CA GLU A 163 -8.60 3.28 12.26
C GLU A 163 -8.37 1.79 12.53
N ASN A 164 -7.12 1.38 12.79
CA ASN A 164 -6.74 -0.03 12.86
C ASN A 164 -6.41 -0.53 14.28
N ASN A 165 -6.36 0.36 15.28
CA ASN A 165 -6.09 0.07 16.69
C ASN A 165 -4.91 -0.92 16.89
N PRO A 166 -3.68 -0.51 16.53
CA PRO A 166 -2.57 -1.43 16.41
C PRO A 166 -2.16 -2.05 17.75
N LYS A 167 -1.82 -3.34 17.75
CA LYS A 167 -1.05 -3.95 18.85
C LYS A 167 0.40 -4.11 18.43
N VAL A 168 1.31 -3.58 19.23
CA VAL A 168 2.75 -3.54 18.92
C VAL A 168 3.57 -4.29 19.97
N VAL A 169 4.34 -5.27 19.52
CA VAL A 169 5.30 -6.03 20.31
C VAL A 169 6.70 -5.67 19.85
N VAL A 170 7.58 -5.32 20.79
CA VAL A 170 8.94 -4.87 20.49
C VAL A 170 9.93 -5.68 21.30
N LYS A 171 10.98 -6.20 20.64
CA LYS A 171 12.05 -6.96 21.32
C LYS A 171 12.93 -6.07 22.20
N SER A 172 13.24 -4.86 21.75
CA SER A 172 14.10 -3.93 22.47
C SER A 172 13.38 -3.19 23.61
N LYS A 173 14.18 -2.70 24.57
CA LYS A 173 13.81 -1.79 25.66
C LYS A 173 14.73 -0.56 25.72
N SER A 174 15.29 -0.16 24.57
CA SER A 174 16.20 0.98 24.46
C SER A 174 15.57 2.29 24.97
N PRO A 175 16.40 3.30 25.33
CA PRO A 175 15.91 4.65 25.61
C PRO A 175 14.99 5.21 24.50
N ALA A 176 15.38 5.09 23.23
CA ALA A 176 14.57 5.57 22.11
C ALA A 176 13.21 4.83 22.02
N ASP A 177 13.19 3.50 22.19
CA ASP A 177 11.94 2.73 22.17
C ASP A 177 10.99 3.16 23.30
N LYS A 178 11.52 3.51 24.48
CA LYS A 178 10.70 4.02 25.59
C LYS A 178 10.06 5.38 25.28
N ILE A 179 10.77 6.23 24.55
CA ILE A 179 10.24 7.53 24.10
C ILE A 179 9.14 7.29 23.06
N LEU A 180 9.44 6.50 22.03
CA LEU A 180 8.51 6.22 20.94
C LEU A 180 7.26 5.46 21.43
N LYS A 181 7.41 4.58 22.43
CA LYS A 181 6.28 3.90 23.07
C LYS A 181 5.19 4.89 23.48
N LYS A 182 5.53 6.06 24.04
CA LYS A 182 4.52 7.05 24.46
C LYS A 182 3.61 7.46 23.32
N TRP A 183 4.18 7.68 22.13
CA TRP A 183 3.43 8.05 20.94
C TRP A 183 2.60 6.85 20.42
N TYR A 184 3.21 5.67 20.26
CA TYR A 184 2.49 4.47 19.81
C TYR A 184 1.34 4.07 20.76
N SER A 185 1.53 4.21 22.07
CA SER A 185 0.53 3.87 23.08
C SER A 185 -0.72 4.75 23.04
N THR A 186 -0.71 5.85 22.29
CA THR A 186 -1.93 6.65 22.05
C THR A 186 -2.91 5.96 21.08
N PHE A 187 -2.46 4.94 20.34
CA PHE A 187 -3.26 4.25 19.34
C PHE A 187 -3.66 2.82 19.70
N GLY A 188 -2.93 2.19 20.63
CA GLY A 188 -3.16 0.82 21.02
C GLY A 188 -2.06 0.27 21.94
N PRO A 189 -2.15 -1.00 22.37
CA PRO A 189 -1.22 -1.57 23.34
C PRO A 189 0.18 -1.77 22.75
N VAL A 190 1.20 -1.37 23.51
CA VAL A 190 2.61 -1.51 23.14
C VAL A 190 3.39 -2.23 24.24
N LYS A 191 3.98 -3.38 23.91
CA LYS A 191 4.83 -4.16 24.82
C LYS A 191 6.29 -4.12 24.37
N LEU A 192 7.15 -3.53 25.19
CA LEU A 192 8.60 -3.53 24.98
C LEU A 192 9.27 -4.70 25.69
N GLY A 193 10.40 -5.18 25.17
CA GLY A 193 11.18 -6.28 25.74
C GLY A 193 10.50 -7.63 25.72
N ALA A 194 9.70 -7.88 24.70
CA ALA A 194 9.16 -9.20 24.44
C ALA A 194 10.29 -10.17 24.04
N ARG A 195 10.11 -11.45 24.36
CA ARG A 195 11.10 -12.49 24.09
C ARG A 195 10.58 -13.35 22.94
N PHE A 196 10.98 -13.00 21.72
CA PHE A 196 10.76 -13.81 20.55
C PHE A 196 12.07 -14.02 19.79
N GLN A 197 12.20 -15.20 19.19
CA GLN A 197 13.28 -15.55 18.27
C GLN A 197 12.71 -15.41 16.86
N SER A 198 12.96 -14.27 16.24
CA SER A 198 12.58 -14.02 14.85
C SER A 198 13.77 -13.45 14.09
N VAL A 199 13.95 -13.90 12.86
CA VAL A 199 14.97 -13.40 11.93
C VAL A 199 14.52 -12.11 11.24
N CYS A 200 13.20 -11.92 11.12
CA CYS A 200 12.54 -10.77 10.51
C CYS A 200 11.60 -10.06 11.48
N GLU A 201 11.14 -8.88 11.08
CA GLU A 201 10.01 -8.19 11.71
C GLU A 201 8.72 -8.55 10.98
N TYR A 202 7.59 -8.50 11.68
CA TYR A 202 6.28 -8.80 11.11
C TYR A 202 5.33 -7.62 11.20
N ILE A 203 4.58 -7.40 10.12
CA ILE A 203 3.35 -6.59 10.12
C ILE A 203 2.23 -7.49 9.60
N VAL A 204 1.16 -7.65 10.40
CA VAL A 204 -0.02 -8.43 10.02
C VAL A 204 -1.20 -7.49 9.90
N HIS A 205 -1.88 -7.53 8.76
CA HIS A 205 -3.07 -6.74 8.49
C HIS A 205 -4.04 -7.54 7.61
N GLY A 206 -5.25 -7.81 8.13
CA GLY A 206 -6.21 -8.69 7.46
C GLY A 206 -5.66 -10.11 7.27
N ASP A 207 -5.68 -10.58 6.02
CA ASP A 207 -5.16 -11.88 5.59
C ASP A 207 -3.70 -11.81 5.08
N SER A 208 -3.03 -10.67 5.24
CA SER A 208 -1.65 -10.48 4.80
C SER A 208 -0.65 -10.47 5.95
N VAL A 209 0.50 -11.08 5.70
CA VAL A 209 1.70 -10.99 6.52
C VAL A 209 2.80 -10.32 5.70
N VAL A 210 3.40 -9.27 6.25
CA VAL A 210 4.58 -8.61 5.71
C VAL A 210 5.75 -8.97 6.61
N GLU A 211 6.73 -9.67 6.05
CA GLU A 211 7.98 -10.05 6.70
C GLU A 211 9.07 -9.10 6.23
N ILE A 212 9.78 -8.48 7.19
CA ILE A 212 10.79 -7.46 6.93
C ILE A 212 12.16 -8.00 7.35
N PHE A 213 12.99 -8.31 6.37
CA PHE A 213 14.37 -8.76 6.56
C PHE A 213 15.30 -7.57 6.39
N MET A 214 15.75 -7.01 7.51
CA MET A 214 16.72 -5.91 7.51
C MET A 214 18.15 -6.45 7.48
N ASP A 215 19.00 -5.74 6.71
CA ASP A 215 20.46 -5.92 6.71
C ASP A 215 21.04 -5.93 8.13
N PRO A 216 21.98 -6.84 8.46
CA PRO A 216 22.63 -6.89 9.78
C PRO A 216 23.34 -5.58 10.16
N GLY A 217 23.92 -4.86 9.19
CA GLY A 217 24.54 -3.56 9.40
C GLY A 217 23.54 -2.50 9.82
N LEU A 218 22.35 -2.48 9.21
CA LEU A 218 21.24 -1.62 9.64
C LEU A 218 20.81 -1.96 11.06
N LYS A 219 20.58 -3.24 11.37
CA LYS A 219 20.18 -3.68 12.72
C LYS A 219 21.18 -3.20 13.78
N LYS A 220 22.48 -3.40 13.54
CA LYS A 220 23.55 -2.93 14.43
C LYS A 220 23.55 -1.39 14.57
N LYS A 221 23.32 -0.67 13.47
CA LYS A 221 23.23 0.80 13.50
C LYS A 221 22.01 1.26 14.31
N MET A 222 20.86 0.61 14.17
CA MET A 222 19.67 0.88 14.98
C MET A 222 19.95 0.64 16.46
N ASP A 223 20.52 -0.51 16.83
CA ASP A 223 20.89 -0.82 18.22
C ASP A 223 21.79 0.28 18.83
N GLN A 224 22.79 0.73 18.06
CA GLN A 224 23.69 1.80 18.48
C GLN A 224 22.94 3.12 18.69
N VAL A 225 22.20 3.59 17.68
CA VAL A 225 21.51 4.89 17.71
C VAL A 225 20.45 4.92 18.80
N TYR A 226 19.71 3.83 18.97
CA TYR A 226 18.62 3.73 19.94
C TYR A 226 19.12 3.58 21.37
N GLY A 227 20.32 3.05 21.55
CA GLY A 227 20.98 2.86 22.84
C GLY A 227 21.53 4.15 23.46
N LEU A 228 21.70 5.22 22.68
CA LEU A 228 22.27 6.48 23.15
C LEU A 228 21.39 7.12 24.23
N LYS A 229 22.01 7.54 25.34
CA LYS A 229 21.39 8.30 26.43
C LYS A 229 21.91 9.73 26.38
N GLY A 230 21.09 10.73 26.10
CA GLY A 230 21.51 12.13 26.21
C GLY A 230 20.92 13.09 25.20
N ILE A 231 21.39 14.35 25.29
CA ILE A 231 20.95 15.52 24.50
C ILE A 231 21.10 15.25 23.01
N VAL A 232 20.11 15.70 22.23
CA VAL A 232 20.14 15.68 20.76
C VAL A 232 21.37 16.46 20.28
N SER A 233 22.39 15.74 19.82
CA SER A 233 23.58 16.32 19.19
C SER A 233 23.43 16.33 17.67
N LEU A 234 24.21 17.18 16.99
CA LEU A 234 24.34 17.12 15.52
C LEU A 234 24.78 15.73 15.04
N ASP A 235 25.62 15.07 15.84
CA ASP A 235 26.04 13.69 15.59
C ASP A 235 24.86 12.70 15.63
N LEU A 236 23.97 12.79 16.62
CA LEU A 236 22.77 11.95 16.66
C LEU A 236 21.87 12.16 15.44
N PHE A 237 21.72 13.41 14.98
CA PHE A 237 20.95 13.72 13.79
C PHE A 237 21.56 13.08 12.53
N ASN A 238 22.88 13.19 12.36
CA ASN A 238 23.60 12.54 11.27
C ASN A 238 23.45 11.02 11.33
N GLN A 239 23.55 10.43 12.52
CA GLN A 239 23.38 8.99 12.68
C GLN A 239 21.94 8.51 12.38
N LEU A 240 20.92 9.30 12.76
CA LEU A 240 19.52 9.03 12.41
C LEU A 240 19.28 9.18 10.90
N SER A 241 19.88 10.20 10.27
CA SER A 241 19.84 10.43 8.83
C SER A 241 20.48 9.26 8.09
N ASP A 242 21.69 8.85 8.49
CA ASP A 242 22.40 7.71 7.92
C ASP A 242 21.57 6.42 8.06
N MET A 243 21.04 6.15 9.24
CA MET A 243 20.17 4.99 9.48
C MET A 243 18.92 5.00 8.58
N THR A 244 18.41 6.19 8.24
CA THR A 244 17.17 6.35 7.49
C THR A 244 17.38 6.29 5.96
N TYR A 245 18.42 6.97 5.46
CA TYR A 245 18.60 7.24 4.03
C TYR A 245 19.74 6.47 3.38
N LYS A 246 20.75 6.03 4.15
CA LYS A 246 21.84 5.23 3.58
C LYS A 246 21.31 3.90 3.08
N GLU A 247 21.88 3.41 1.97
CA GLU A 247 21.48 2.13 1.41
C GLU A 247 21.89 0.97 2.32
N TYR A 248 20.88 0.29 2.86
CA TYR A 248 20.94 -0.98 3.56
C TYR A 248 19.90 -1.88 2.89
N GLY A 249 20.32 -2.99 2.29
CA GLY A 249 19.36 -3.88 1.62
C GLY A 249 18.27 -4.34 2.61
N ILE A 250 17.02 -4.00 2.32
CA ILE A 250 15.85 -4.48 3.07
C ILE A 250 15.02 -5.34 2.13
N GLN A 251 14.81 -6.61 2.49
CA GLN A 251 13.91 -7.48 1.74
C GLN A 251 12.56 -7.55 2.44
N LEU A 252 11.49 -7.33 1.68
CA LEU A 252 10.12 -7.59 2.10
C LEU A 252 9.61 -8.85 1.46
N VAL A 253 8.91 -9.67 2.24
CA VAL A 253 8.10 -10.78 1.75
C VAL A 253 6.67 -10.55 2.20
N ILE A 254 5.75 -10.49 1.24
CA ILE A 254 4.34 -10.22 1.49
C ILE A 254 3.56 -11.46 1.09
N THR A 255 2.96 -12.10 2.08
CA THR A 255 2.20 -13.35 1.93
C THR A 255 0.73 -13.09 2.20
N ARG A 256 -0.14 -13.33 1.21
CA ARG A 256 -1.59 -13.16 1.30
C ARG A 256 -2.26 -14.52 1.52
N ASN A 257 -2.35 -14.92 2.78
CA ASN A 257 -2.90 -16.21 3.16
C ASN A 257 -3.49 -16.14 4.58
N ALA A 258 -4.81 -16.31 4.69
CA ALA A 258 -5.53 -16.22 5.95
C ALA A 258 -5.01 -17.18 7.04
N LYS A 259 -4.61 -18.41 6.66
CA LYS A 259 -4.09 -19.40 7.62
C LYS A 259 -2.74 -18.96 8.19
N ILE A 260 -1.85 -18.47 7.33
CA ILE A 260 -0.54 -17.96 7.75
C ILE A 260 -0.73 -16.70 8.61
N ALA A 261 -1.60 -15.78 8.19
CA ALA A 261 -1.91 -14.57 8.95
C ALA A 261 -2.45 -14.89 10.35
N ASP A 262 -3.36 -15.87 10.49
CA ASP A 262 -3.89 -16.30 11.78
C ASP A 262 -2.80 -16.97 12.66
N GLN A 263 -1.89 -17.74 12.07
CA GLN A 263 -0.76 -18.34 12.79
C GLN A 263 0.19 -17.26 13.36
N VAL A 264 0.62 -16.30 12.53
CA VAL A 264 1.51 -15.21 12.95
C VAL A 264 0.81 -14.31 13.95
N ARG A 265 -0.48 -14.01 13.74
CA ARG A 265 -1.31 -13.26 14.71
C ARG A 265 -1.29 -13.93 16.09
N ASN A 266 -1.60 -15.23 16.16
CA ASN A 266 -1.59 -15.97 17.42
C ASN A 266 -0.20 -15.97 18.08
N GLN A 267 0.88 -16.03 17.29
CA GLN A 267 2.24 -15.93 17.80
C GLN A 267 2.53 -14.56 18.44
N ILE A 268 2.16 -13.47 17.77
CA ILE A 268 2.35 -12.10 18.26
C ILE A 268 1.48 -11.86 19.51
N GLU A 269 0.22 -12.31 19.50
CA GLU A 269 -0.70 -12.10 20.62
C GLU A 269 -0.27 -12.82 21.89
N LYS A 270 0.35 -14.01 21.79
CA LYS A 270 0.96 -14.70 22.95
C LYS A 270 2.08 -13.91 23.62
N GLN A 271 2.63 -12.90 22.95
CA GLN A 271 3.65 -12.05 23.54
C GLN A 271 3.08 -11.00 24.46
N PHE A 272 1.79 -10.65 24.41
CA PHE A 272 1.17 -9.67 25.30
C PHE A 272 0.90 -10.22 26.69
#